data_AF-A0A966A2R9-F1
#
_entry.id   AF-A0A966A2R9-F1
#
_cell.length_a   1.000
_cell.length_b   1.000
_cell.length_c   1.000
_cell.angle_alpha   90.00
_cell.angle_beta   90.00
_cell.angle_gamma   90.00
#
_symmetry.space_group_name_H-M   'P 1'
#
loop_
_entity.id
_entity.type
_entity.pdbx_description
1 polymer ?
#
loop_
_entity_poly.entity_id
_entity_poly.type
_entity_poly.pdbx_seq_one_letter_code
_entity_poly.pdbx_strand_id
1 'polypeptide(L)'
;KISMFGAMADWMAVPLLRYDYGGAKLPRTGLSHPLIQPYGAYATRNGPPILIAIQNQREYLRFCNQVLEMPGLIEDPRFRDNPARCENVTQLKGIIDEHFQGMERDALIARLRESKIAFGEVNDVEKLSAHPALRRVETNTPGGLVSMVAPPACTDEKHDALGPVPALGEHSEAIRAEFS
;
A
#
# COMPACT_ATOMS: atom_id res chain seq x y z
N LYS A 1 30.27 -4.38 -1.53
CA LYS A 1 29.97 -3.02 -2.02
C LYS A 1 28.47 -2.92 -2.28
N ILE A 2 27.79 -1.90 -1.78
CA ILE A 2 26.36 -1.65 -2.04
C ILE A 2 26.28 -0.40 -2.93
N SER A 3 25.41 -0.39 -3.94
CA SER A 3 25.17 0.79 -4.77
C SER A 3 23.70 1.21 -4.68
N MET A 4 23.43 2.52 -4.75
CA MET A 4 22.07 3.04 -4.80
C MET A 4 21.30 2.46 -5.99
N PHE A 5 21.96 2.32 -7.13
CA PHE A 5 21.37 1.73 -8.33
C PHE A 5 20.95 0.27 -8.09
N GLY A 6 21.83 -0.56 -7.52
CA GLY A 6 21.52 -1.96 -7.24
C GLY A 6 20.34 -2.13 -6.29
N ALA A 7 20.27 -1.31 -5.22
CA ALA A 7 19.16 -1.35 -4.27
C ALA A 7 17.83 -0.94 -4.92
N MET A 8 17.82 0.11 -5.76
CA MET A 8 16.61 0.53 -6.46
C MET A 8 16.21 -0.45 -7.57
N ALA A 9 17.19 -1.08 -8.24
CA ALA A 9 16.92 -2.11 -9.26
C ALA A 9 16.28 -3.36 -8.65
N ASP A 10 16.68 -3.76 -7.44
CA ASP A 10 16.05 -4.87 -6.70
C ASP A 10 14.56 -4.62 -6.43
N TRP A 11 14.19 -3.40 -6.03
CA TRP A 11 12.79 -3.01 -5.86
C TRP A 11 11.98 -3.00 -7.16
N MET A 12 12.66 -3.02 -8.31
CA MET A 12 12.06 -3.12 -9.65
C MET A 12 11.99 -4.56 -10.17
N ALA A 13 12.22 -5.58 -9.33
CA ALA A 13 12.25 -6.98 -9.75
C ALA A 13 11.02 -7.39 -10.59
N VAL A 14 9.79 -7.08 -10.12
CA VAL A 14 8.55 -7.45 -10.83
C VAL A 14 8.48 -6.85 -12.25
N PRO A 15 8.55 -5.50 -12.44
CA PRO A 15 8.52 -4.93 -13.78
C PRO A 15 9.73 -5.32 -14.66
N LEU A 16 10.91 -5.51 -14.07
CA LEU A 16 12.11 -5.93 -14.81
C LEU A 16 11.96 -7.35 -15.36
N LEU A 17 11.63 -8.32 -14.50
CA LEU A 17 11.42 -9.71 -14.91
C LEU A 17 10.29 -9.83 -15.94
N ARG A 18 9.23 -9.02 -15.79
CA ARG A 18 8.14 -9.00 -16.78
C ARG A 18 8.58 -8.49 -18.14
N TYR A 19 9.48 -7.50 -18.18
CA TYR A 19 10.04 -7.00 -19.44
C TYR A 19 10.99 -8.04 -20.07
N ASP A 20 11.97 -8.53 -19.31
CA ASP A 20 13.02 -9.43 -19.81
C ASP A 20 12.46 -10.77 -20.30
N TYR A 21 11.49 -11.34 -19.57
CA TYR A 21 10.93 -12.67 -19.89
C TYR A 21 9.55 -12.62 -20.54
N GLY A 22 8.82 -11.51 -20.43
CA GLY A 22 7.47 -11.34 -20.99
C GLY A 22 7.41 -10.48 -22.25
N GLY A 23 8.50 -9.79 -22.61
CA GLY A 23 8.59 -8.95 -23.82
C GLY A 23 7.67 -7.73 -23.82
N ALA A 24 7.05 -7.40 -22.69
CA ALA A 24 6.03 -6.36 -22.59
C ALA A 24 6.40 -5.33 -21.52
N LYS A 25 6.35 -4.05 -21.89
CA LYS A 25 6.54 -2.92 -20.98
C LYS A 25 5.25 -2.68 -20.18
N LEU A 26 5.35 -2.66 -18.86
CA LEU A 26 4.24 -2.23 -18.01
C LEU A 26 4.08 -0.70 -18.08
N PRO A 27 2.87 -0.18 -18.32
CA PRO A 27 2.62 1.25 -18.30
C PRO A 27 2.70 1.81 -16.87
N ARG A 28 2.88 3.13 -16.76
CA ARG A 28 2.75 3.84 -15.47
C ARG A 28 1.25 3.99 -15.17
N THR A 29 0.74 3.25 -14.20
CA THR A 29 -0.71 3.14 -13.90
C THR A 29 -1.14 3.82 -12.60
N GLY A 30 -0.24 4.57 -11.94
CA GLY A 30 -0.53 5.20 -10.66
C GLY A 30 -0.90 4.16 -9.59
N LEU A 31 -2.07 4.32 -8.97
CA LEU A 31 -2.58 3.41 -7.93
C LEU A 31 -3.34 2.19 -8.47
N SER A 32 -3.35 1.93 -9.79
CA SER A 32 -3.98 0.73 -10.36
C SER A 32 -2.95 -0.34 -10.71
N HIS A 33 -3.30 -1.61 -10.51
CA HIS A 33 -2.46 -2.73 -10.87
C HIS A 33 -2.48 -2.96 -12.40
N PRO A 34 -1.33 -3.13 -13.07
CA PRO A 34 -1.29 -3.17 -14.53
C PRO A 34 -1.81 -4.48 -15.14
N LEU A 35 -1.94 -5.56 -14.37
CA LEU A 35 -2.23 -6.92 -14.88
C LEU A 35 -3.38 -7.65 -14.17
N ILE A 36 -3.99 -7.03 -13.15
CA ILE A 36 -5.02 -7.67 -12.33
C ILE A 36 -6.12 -6.64 -12.11
N GLN A 37 -7.36 -7.01 -12.38
CA GLN A 37 -8.51 -6.11 -12.26
C GLN A 37 -9.70 -6.82 -11.59
N PRO A 38 -10.50 -6.11 -10.77
CA PRO A 38 -10.30 -4.74 -10.28
C PRO A 38 -9.24 -4.69 -9.16
N TYR A 39 -8.17 -3.93 -9.38
CA TYR A 39 -7.15 -3.68 -8.35
C TYR A 39 -6.66 -2.25 -8.50
N GLY A 40 -7.05 -1.40 -7.55
CA GLY A 40 -6.60 -0.02 -7.47
C GLY A 40 -7.47 0.85 -6.57
N ALA A 41 -7.26 2.17 -6.66
CA ALA A 41 -8.00 3.16 -5.89
C ALA A 41 -9.30 3.60 -6.58
N TYR A 42 -10.37 3.67 -5.79
CA TYR A 42 -11.72 4.08 -6.23
C TYR A 42 -12.25 5.18 -5.31
N ALA A 43 -12.90 6.17 -5.92
CA ALA A 43 -13.44 7.30 -5.18
C ALA A 43 -14.79 6.91 -4.55
N THR A 44 -14.97 7.26 -3.28
CA THR A 44 -16.24 7.14 -2.56
C THR A 44 -17.01 8.45 -2.60
N ARG A 45 -18.26 8.44 -2.12
CA ARG A 45 -19.08 9.67 -2.00
C ARG A 45 -18.36 10.79 -1.22
N ASN A 46 -17.65 10.41 -0.16
CA ASN A 46 -16.93 11.33 0.70
C ASN A 46 -15.59 10.73 1.17
N GLY A 47 -14.64 11.61 1.48
CA GLY A 47 -13.34 11.25 2.04
C GLY A 47 -12.32 10.75 1.00
N PRO A 48 -11.14 10.31 1.46
CA PRO A 48 -10.10 9.82 0.58
C PRO A 48 -10.48 8.47 -0.05
N PRO A 49 -9.94 8.17 -1.24
CA PRO A 49 -10.27 6.96 -1.97
C PRO A 49 -9.90 5.70 -1.19
N ILE A 50 -10.61 4.62 -1.50
CA ILE A 50 -10.34 3.28 -0.97
C ILE A 50 -9.66 2.48 -2.07
N LEU A 51 -8.52 1.88 -1.74
CA LEU A 51 -7.86 0.90 -2.58
C LEU A 51 -8.49 -0.46 -2.34
N ILE A 52 -8.89 -1.15 -3.40
CA ILE A 52 -9.32 -2.55 -3.34
C ILE A 52 -8.35 -3.42 -4.14
N ALA A 53 -8.17 -4.66 -3.69
CA ALA A 53 -7.28 -5.63 -4.31
C ALA A 53 -8.01 -6.96 -4.52
N ILE A 54 -8.62 -7.14 -5.69
CA ILE A 54 -9.26 -8.40 -6.08
C ILE A 54 -8.30 -9.19 -6.96
N GLN A 55 -7.76 -10.27 -6.41
CA GLN A 55 -6.62 -10.98 -6.97
C GLN A 55 -7.02 -12.21 -7.77
N ASN A 56 -8.22 -12.74 -7.52
CA ASN A 56 -8.67 -13.98 -8.13
C ASN A 56 -10.17 -13.97 -8.44
N GLN A 57 -10.61 -14.97 -9.22
CA GLN A 57 -11.99 -15.07 -9.67
C GLN A 57 -12.98 -15.24 -8.50
N ARG A 58 -12.63 -15.98 -7.44
CA ARG A 58 -13.54 -16.17 -6.29
C ARG A 58 -13.81 -14.87 -5.54
N GLU A 59 -12.80 -14.01 -5.42
CA GLU A 59 -12.97 -12.65 -4.88
C GLU A 59 -13.80 -11.78 -5.82
N TYR A 60 -13.58 -11.87 -7.13
CA TYR A 60 -14.39 -11.13 -8.11
C TYR A 60 -15.88 -11.49 -8.03
N LEU A 61 -16.20 -12.78 -7.92
CA LEU A 61 -17.59 -13.24 -7.71
C LEU A 61 -18.19 -12.64 -6.45
N ARG A 62 -17.48 -12.68 -5.31
CA ARG A 62 -17.98 -12.07 -4.06
C ARG A 62 -18.13 -10.56 -4.20
N PHE A 63 -17.19 -9.90 -4.85
CA PHE A 63 -17.24 -8.46 -5.08
C PHE A 63 -18.46 -8.05 -5.90
N CYS A 64 -18.70 -8.70 -7.04
CA CYS A 64 -19.88 -8.41 -7.87
C CYS A 64 -21.19 -8.71 -7.14
N ASN A 65 -21.29 -9.85 -6.47
CA ASN A 65 -22.52 -10.27 -5.78
C ASN A 65 -22.81 -9.46 -4.52
N GLN A 66 -21.78 -9.21 -3.70
CA GLN A 66 -21.96 -8.75 -2.33
C GLN A 66 -21.54 -7.31 -2.10
N VAL A 67 -20.71 -6.71 -2.96
CA VAL A 67 -20.23 -5.32 -2.80
C VAL A 67 -20.87 -4.40 -3.84
N LEU A 68 -20.80 -4.78 -5.12
CA LEU A 68 -21.45 -4.04 -6.20
C LEU A 68 -22.96 -4.32 -6.30
N GLU A 69 -23.43 -5.46 -5.78
CA GLU A 69 -24.82 -5.94 -5.99
C GLU A 69 -25.20 -6.03 -7.48
N MET A 70 -24.22 -6.30 -8.33
CA MET A 70 -24.35 -6.42 -9.77
C MET A 70 -23.88 -7.81 -10.22
N PRO A 71 -24.63 -8.88 -9.88
CA PRO A 71 -24.25 -10.26 -10.23
C PRO A 71 -24.06 -10.46 -11.74
N GLY A 72 -24.79 -9.71 -12.57
CA GLY A 72 -24.71 -9.81 -14.04
C GLY A 72 -23.33 -9.48 -14.64
N LEU A 73 -22.47 -8.74 -13.92
CA LEU A 73 -21.10 -8.46 -14.37
C LEU A 73 -20.24 -9.71 -14.51
N ILE A 74 -20.57 -10.77 -13.77
CA ILE A 74 -19.83 -12.04 -13.79
C ILE A 74 -19.99 -12.75 -15.14
N GLU A 75 -21.17 -12.62 -15.75
CA GLU A 75 -21.51 -13.27 -17.02
C GLU A 75 -21.23 -12.37 -18.24
N ASP A 76 -20.98 -11.07 -18.02
CA ASP A 76 -20.63 -10.14 -19.10
C ASP A 76 -19.30 -10.57 -19.75
N PRO A 77 -19.26 -10.85 -21.07
CA PRO A 77 -18.05 -11.25 -21.76
C PRO A 77 -16.87 -10.29 -21.57
N ARG A 78 -17.14 -9.00 -21.29
CA ARG A 78 -16.12 -7.98 -21.04
C ARG A 78 -15.47 -8.09 -19.67
N PHE A 79 -16.12 -8.75 -18.70
CA PHE A 79 -15.66 -8.77 -17.31
C PHE A 79 -15.57 -10.16 -16.66
N ARG A 80 -15.97 -11.21 -17.39
CA ARG A 80 -16.03 -12.59 -16.89
C ARG A 80 -14.71 -13.12 -16.31
N ASP A 81 -13.57 -12.72 -16.86
CA ASP A 81 -12.24 -13.21 -16.48
C ASP A 81 -11.21 -12.06 -16.42
N ASN A 82 -10.05 -12.32 -15.82
CA ASN A 82 -9.06 -11.27 -15.60
C ASN A 82 -8.53 -10.65 -16.91
N PRO A 83 -8.18 -11.42 -17.96
CA PRO A 83 -7.81 -10.85 -19.25
C PRO A 83 -8.87 -9.89 -19.81
N ALA A 84 -10.14 -10.32 -19.85
CA ALA A 84 -11.24 -9.48 -20.34
C ALA A 84 -11.37 -8.20 -19.50
N ARG A 85 -11.25 -8.29 -18.17
CA ARG A 85 -11.27 -7.11 -17.28
C ARG A 85 -10.08 -6.17 -17.49
N CYS A 86 -8.90 -6.70 -17.83
CA CYS A 86 -7.74 -5.87 -18.14
C CYS A 86 -7.92 -5.12 -19.48
N GLU A 87 -8.47 -5.78 -20.50
CA GLU A 87 -8.80 -5.16 -21.79
C GLU A 87 -9.87 -4.07 -21.64
N ASN A 88 -10.83 -4.28 -20.73
CA ASN A 88 -11.95 -3.37 -20.49
C ASN A 88 -11.81 -2.55 -19.20
N VAL A 89 -10.58 -2.32 -18.72
CA VAL A 89 -10.30 -1.71 -17.41
C VAL A 89 -10.98 -0.35 -17.22
N THR A 90 -11.00 0.50 -18.25
CA THR A 90 -11.63 1.82 -18.18
C THR A 90 -13.14 1.71 -17.98
N GLN A 91 -13.80 0.78 -18.68
CA GLN A 91 -15.25 0.55 -18.55
C GLN A 91 -15.58 -0.04 -17.17
N LEU A 92 -14.84 -1.07 -16.74
CA LEU A 92 -15.03 -1.69 -15.43
C LEU A 92 -14.81 -0.67 -14.30
N LYS A 93 -13.77 0.16 -14.41
CA LYS A 93 -13.51 1.22 -13.44
C LYS A 93 -14.65 2.23 -13.39
N GLY A 94 -15.18 2.65 -14.53
CA GLY A 94 -16.33 3.55 -14.59
C GLY A 94 -17.55 3.01 -13.84
N ILE A 95 -17.87 1.72 -14.03
CA ILE A 95 -18.98 1.05 -13.33
C ILE A 95 -18.75 1.05 -11.81
N ILE A 96 -17.53 0.71 -11.36
CA ILE A 96 -17.21 0.66 -9.93
C ILE A 96 -17.24 2.06 -9.32
N ASP A 97 -16.65 3.05 -9.99
CA ASP A 97 -16.64 4.43 -9.51
C ASP A 97 -18.08 4.97 -9.42
N GLU A 98 -18.93 4.76 -10.43
CA GLU A 98 -20.34 5.18 -10.39
C GLU A 98 -21.09 4.57 -9.20
N HIS A 99 -20.91 3.27 -8.94
CA HIS A 99 -21.51 2.61 -7.78
C HIS A 99 -20.99 3.19 -6.46
N PHE A 100 -19.67 3.39 -6.34
CA PHE A 100 -19.04 3.86 -5.11
C PHE A 100 -19.30 5.34 -4.82
N GLN A 101 -19.56 6.16 -5.84
CA GLN A 101 -20.00 7.56 -5.66
C GLN A 101 -21.33 7.67 -4.90
N GLY A 102 -22.18 6.64 -4.97
CA GLY A 102 -23.42 6.58 -4.19
C GLY A 102 -23.24 6.10 -2.74
N MET A 103 -22.06 5.59 -2.38
CA MET A 103 -21.84 4.94 -1.08
C MET A 103 -21.05 5.83 -0.11
N GLU A 104 -21.58 5.93 1.11
CA GLU A 104 -20.80 6.43 2.24
C GLU A 104 -19.59 5.54 2.48
N ARG A 105 -18.45 6.18 2.76
CA ARG A 105 -17.16 5.49 2.90
C ARG A 105 -17.17 4.37 3.95
N ASP A 106 -17.73 4.63 5.13
CA ASP A 106 -17.76 3.65 6.23
C ASP A 106 -18.66 2.46 5.90
N ALA A 107 -19.75 2.69 5.16
CA ALA A 107 -20.62 1.63 4.67
C ALA A 107 -19.88 0.75 3.65
N LEU A 108 -19.10 1.35 2.74
CA LEU A 108 -18.28 0.59 1.79
C LEU A 108 -17.20 -0.22 2.53
N ILE A 109 -16.54 0.35 3.53
CA ILE A 109 -15.55 -0.36 4.37
C ILE A 109 -16.18 -1.57 5.07
N ALA A 110 -17.35 -1.39 5.69
CA ALA A 110 -18.07 -2.47 6.35
C ALA A 110 -18.39 -3.61 5.37
N ARG A 111 -18.86 -3.25 4.18
CA ARG A 111 -19.22 -4.18 3.11
C ARG A 111 -18.02 -4.95 2.57
N LEU A 112 -16.91 -4.26 2.30
CA LEU A 112 -15.65 -4.89 1.87
C LEU A 112 -15.13 -5.88 2.92
N ARG A 113 -15.24 -5.52 4.21
CA ARG A 113 -14.85 -6.38 5.33
C ARG A 113 -15.72 -7.64 5.42
N GLU A 114 -17.04 -7.48 5.35
CA GLU A 114 -18.00 -8.60 5.38
C GLU A 114 -17.78 -9.58 4.21
N SER A 115 -17.56 -9.04 3.01
CA SER A 115 -17.29 -9.83 1.80
C SER A 115 -15.87 -10.43 1.74
N LYS A 116 -15.03 -10.17 2.75
CA LYS A 116 -13.62 -10.61 2.80
C LYS A 116 -12.86 -10.20 1.53
N ILE A 117 -13.03 -8.94 1.13
CA ILE A 117 -12.27 -8.31 0.06
C ILE A 117 -11.12 -7.53 0.69
N ALA A 118 -9.91 -7.70 0.18
CA ALA A 118 -8.76 -6.94 0.64
C ALA A 118 -8.91 -5.48 0.20
N PHE A 119 -8.75 -4.55 1.15
CA PHE A 119 -8.81 -3.12 0.89
C PHE A 119 -7.84 -2.35 1.80
N GLY A 120 -7.56 -1.10 1.43
CA GLY A 120 -6.77 -0.17 2.23
C GLY A 120 -7.22 1.27 2.02
N GLU A 121 -7.08 2.09 3.05
CA GLU A 121 -7.36 3.53 2.96
C GLU A 121 -6.14 4.26 2.37
N VAL A 122 -6.37 5.17 1.42
CA VAL A 122 -5.30 6.05 0.91
C VAL A 122 -5.13 7.21 1.89
N ASN A 123 -4.27 7.01 2.89
CA ASN A 123 -4.04 7.95 3.98
C ASN A 123 -3.03 9.05 3.62
N ASP A 124 -3.25 10.25 4.13
CA ASP A 124 -2.26 11.32 4.18
C ASP A 124 -1.35 11.18 5.42
N VAL A 125 -0.46 12.15 5.62
CA VAL A 125 0.49 12.14 6.74
C VAL A 125 -0.20 12.32 8.09
N GLU A 126 -1.31 13.05 8.17
CA GLU A 126 -2.06 13.23 9.41
C GLU A 126 -2.67 11.90 9.87
N LYS A 127 -3.34 11.19 8.95
CA LYS A 127 -3.88 9.85 9.21
C LYS A 127 -2.79 8.82 9.48
N LEU A 128 -1.65 8.89 8.79
CA LEU A 128 -0.50 8.05 9.10
C LEU A 128 -0.03 8.29 10.54
N SER A 129 0.12 9.55 10.94
CA SER A 129 0.60 9.95 12.26
C SER A 129 -0.28 9.42 13.40
N ALA A 130 -1.60 9.35 13.16
CA ALA A 130 -2.60 8.83 14.10
C ALA A 130 -2.95 7.35 13.90
N HIS A 131 -2.29 6.64 12.97
CA HIS A 131 -2.67 5.27 12.61
C HIS A 131 -2.41 4.30 13.78
N PRO A 132 -3.37 3.43 14.15
CA PRO A 132 -3.24 2.55 15.32
C PRO A 132 -2.09 1.54 15.21
N ALA A 133 -1.68 1.18 13.99
CA ALA A 133 -0.52 0.31 13.76
C ALA A 133 0.83 1.06 13.73
N LEU A 134 0.85 2.40 13.75
CA LEU A 134 2.09 3.16 13.75
C LEU A 134 2.73 3.09 15.14
N ARG A 135 3.87 2.41 15.24
CA ARG A 135 4.71 2.44 16.44
C ARG A 135 5.68 3.61 16.38
N ARG A 136 5.84 4.27 17.52
CA ARG A 136 6.78 5.38 17.71
C ARG A 136 7.73 5.09 18.86
N VAL A 137 8.92 5.64 18.76
CA VAL A 137 9.95 5.61 19.81
C VAL A 137 10.45 7.03 20.03
N GLU A 138 10.70 7.37 21.29
CA GLU A 138 11.28 8.65 21.67
C GLU A 138 12.80 8.56 21.76
N THR A 139 13.49 9.59 21.29
CA THR A 139 14.94 9.72 21.48
C THR A 139 15.30 11.18 21.71
N ASN A 140 16.31 11.40 22.55
CA ASN A 140 16.86 12.73 22.78
C ASN A 140 17.77 13.11 21.62
N THR A 141 17.62 14.34 21.13
CA THR A 141 18.52 14.94 20.15
C THR A 141 19.14 16.21 20.75
N PRO A 142 20.22 16.77 20.15
CA PRO A 142 20.73 18.07 20.56
C PRO A 142 19.68 19.20 20.46
N GLY A 143 18.66 19.01 19.62
CA GLY A 143 17.52 19.93 19.48
C GLY A 143 16.33 19.63 20.41
N GLY A 144 16.45 18.65 21.31
CA GLY A 144 15.39 18.23 22.24
C GLY A 144 14.83 16.83 21.96
N LEU A 145 13.80 16.46 22.71
CA LEU A 145 13.12 15.17 22.61
C LEU A 145 12.30 15.10 21.31
N VAL A 146 12.47 14.02 20.53
CA VAL A 146 11.69 13.78 19.32
C VAL A 146 11.02 12.40 19.35
N SER A 147 9.83 12.30 18.77
CA SER A 147 9.10 11.04 18.58
C SER A 147 9.16 10.63 17.11
N MET A 148 9.86 9.54 16.82
CA MET A 148 10.11 9.04 15.46
C MET A 148 9.47 7.67 15.23
N VAL A 149 9.36 7.25 13.97
CA VAL A 149 8.86 5.91 13.61
C VAL A 149 9.80 4.86 14.18
N ALA A 150 9.24 3.90 14.91
CA ALA A 150 10.03 2.81 15.47
C ALA A 150 10.57 1.88 14.36
N PRO A 151 11.74 1.24 14.56
CA PRO A 151 12.25 0.23 13.63
C PRO A 151 11.18 -0.84 13.33
N PRO A 152 11.01 -1.27 12.07
CA PRO A 152 9.92 -2.17 11.69
C PRO A 152 10.12 -3.61 12.21
N ALA A 153 11.37 -4.03 12.40
CA ALA A 153 11.70 -5.33 12.96
C ALA A 153 11.40 -5.34 14.47
N CYS A 154 10.59 -6.30 14.90
CA CYS A 154 10.35 -6.59 16.31
C CYS A 154 11.11 -7.87 16.66
N THR A 155 11.95 -7.82 17.69
CA THR A 155 12.61 -8.98 18.28
C THR A 155 12.07 -9.22 19.69
N ASP A 156 12.14 -10.46 20.19
CA ASP A 156 11.75 -10.76 21.58
C ASP A 156 12.63 -10.03 22.60
N GLU A 157 13.85 -9.67 22.21
CA GLU A 157 14.71 -8.76 22.95
C GLU A 157 14.19 -7.33 22.82
N LYS A 158 13.89 -6.70 23.97
CA LYS A 158 13.48 -5.30 24.07
C LYS A 158 14.60 -4.36 23.63
N HIS A 159 14.79 -4.19 22.33
CA HIS A 159 15.61 -3.14 21.72
C HIS A 159 14.78 -1.87 21.46
N ASP A 160 13.77 -1.61 22.29
CA ASP A 160 12.83 -0.49 22.09
C ASP A 160 13.42 0.88 22.49
N ALA A 161 14.59 0.91 23.13
CA ALA A 161 15.25 2.15 23.51
C ALA A 161 16.31 2.52 22.48
N LEU A 162 15.98 3.43 21.57
CA LEU A 162 17.01 4.14 20.82
C LEU A 162 17.81 5.00 21.81
N GLY A 163 19.14 4.88 21.79
CA GLY A 163 20.02 5.80 22.50
C GLY A 163 19.84 7.25 22.02
N PRO A 164 20.38 8.24 22.74
CA PRO A 164 20.35 9.63 22.30
C PRO A 164 21.13 9.81 20.99
N VAL A 165 20.65 10.72 20.15
CA VAL A 165 21.41 11.19 18.98
C VAL A 165 22.54 12.08 19.48
N PRO A 166 23.81 11.77 19.19
CA PRO A 166 24.93 12.55 19.69
C PRO A 166 25.00 13.95 19.07
N ALA A 167 25.45 14.92 19.86
CA ALA A 167 25.86 16.22 19.35
C ALA A 167 27.13 16.10 18.50
N LEU A 168 27.39 17.13 17.68
CA LEU A 168 28.60 17.21 16.88
C LEU A 168 29.83 17.17 17.80
N GLY A 169 30.59 16.08 17.72
CA GLY A 169 31.83 15.91 18.45
C GLY A 169 31.70 15.38 19.88
N GLU A 170 30.49 15.06 20.38
CA GLU A 170 30.23 14.65 21.78
C GLU A 170 31.18 13.56 22.31
N HIS A 171 31.52 12.57 21.47
CA HIS A 171 32.35 11.42 21.87
C HIS A 171 33.82 11.53 21.43
N SER A 172 34.26 12.67 20.90
CA SER A 172 35.58 12.78 20.24
C SER A 172 36.76 12.52 21.18
N GLU A 173 36.73 13.10 22.39
CA GLU A 173 37.82 12.95 23.37
C GLU A 173 37.86 11.53 23.96
N ALA A 174 36.69 10.99 24.32
CA ALA A 174 36.56 9.65 24.88
C ALA A 174 37.10 8.59 23.90
N ILE A 175 36.73 8.67 22.62
CA ILE A 175 37.23 7.75 21.59
C ILE A 175 38.75 7.90 21.42
N ARG A 176 39.30 9.12 21.43
CA ARG A 176 40.77 9.29 21.30
C ARG A 176 41.54 8.65 22.45
N ALA A 177 41.03 8.74 23.68
CA ALA A 177 41.66 8.16 24.87
C ALA A 177 41.56 6.61 24.90
N GLU A 178 40.51 6.03 24.32
CA GLU A 178 40.34 4.57 24.24
C GLU A 178 41.38 3.90 23.33
N PHE A 179 41.83 4.61 22.29
CA PHE A 179 42.76 4.09 21.27
C PHE A 179 44.18 4.68 21.37
N SER A 180 44.54 5.32 22.49
CA SER A 180 45.89 5.85 22.78
C SER A 180 46.68 4.94 23.71
#